data_AF-A0A364K089-F1
#
_entry.id   AF-A0A364K089-F1
#
_cell.length_a   1.000
_cell.length_b   1.000
_cell.length_c   1.000
_cell.angle_alpha   90.00
_cell.angle_beta   90.00
_cell.angle_gamma   90.00
#
_symmetry.space_group_name_H-M   'P 1'
#
loop_
_entity.id
_entity.type
_entity.pdbx_description
1 polymer ?
#
loop_
_entity_poly.entity_id
_entity_poly.type
_entity_poly.pdbx_seq_one_letter_code
_entity_poly.pdbx_strand_id
1 'polypeptide(L)'
;MNGAAALQKALYETLKSDTELIETLGGERIYDQVPPKAAFPYITFGETLSREWNTASEVGGEHFLNIQIWARTAGRKLVLDIAGRIATRLDEAPIILEGHRLINFMLTEVLARNTDGLGSYLGTMRYRVVTEPQN
;
A
#
# COMPACT_ATOMS: atom_id res chain seq x y z
N MET A 1 -7.37 -20.88 1.58
CA MET A 1 -6.52 -20.35 0.49
C MET A 1 -6.24 -18.89 0.79
N ASN A 2 -4.99 -18.44 0.68
CA ASN A 2 -4.53 -17.14 1.15
C ASN A 2 -4.64 -16.08 0.04
N GLY A 3 -5.46 -15.04 0.23
CA GLY A 3 -5.71 -13.96 -0.74
C GLY A 3 -4.60 -12.91 -0.85
N ALA A 4 -3.49 -13.05 -0.12
CA ALA A 4 -2.45 -12.02 -0.03
C ALA A 4 -1.84 -11.61 -1.39
N ALA A 5 -1.59 -12.58 -2.28
CA ALA A 5 -1.00 -12.28 -3.59
C ALA A 5 -1.98 -11.53 -4.51
N ALA A 6 -3.27 -11.92 -4.49
CA ALA A 6 -4.32 -11.22 -5.25
C ALA A 6 -4.48 -9.77 -4.74
N LEU A 7 -4.41 -9.58 -3.42
CA LEU A 7 -4.46 -8.27 -2.78
C LEU A 7 -3.28 -7.38 -3.14
N GLN A 8 -2.05 -7.91 -3.11
CA GLN A 8 -0.85 -7.17 -3.53
C GLN A 8 -0.95 -6.70 -4.98
N LYS A 9 -1.37 -7.59 -5.90
CA LYS A 9 -1.57 -7.27 -7.32
C LYS A 9 -2.61 -6.15 -7.49
N ALA A 10 -3.77 -6.28 -6.84
CA ALA A 10 -4.84 -5.31 -6.94
C ALA A 10 -4.45 -3.93 -6.37
N LEU A 11 -3.71 -3.89 -5.26
CA LEU A 11 -3.16 -2.66 -4.70
C LEU A 11 -2.19 -1.99 -5.67
N TYR A 12 -1.26 -2.75 -6.26
CA TYR A 12 -0.33 -2.22 -7.25
C TYR A 12 -1.05 -1.62 -8.47
N GLU A 13 -2.00 -2.35 -9.05
CA GLU A 13 -2.77 -1.88 -10.21
C GLU A 13 -3.61 -0.64 -9.87
N THR A 14 -4.20 -0.59 -8.68
CA THR A 14 -5.00 0.55 -8.22
C THR A 14 -4.14 1.81 -8.10
N LEU A 15 -2.96 1.72 -7.46
CA LEU A 15 -2.07 2.87 -7.31
C LEU A 15 -1.42 3.28 -8.65
N LYS A 16 -1.08 2.31 -9.49
CA LYS A 16 -0.51 2.58 -10.82
C LYS A 16 -1.47 3.32 -11.74
N SER A 17 -2.78 3.10 -11.60
CA SER A 17 -3.81 3.77 -12.41
C SER A 17 -4.12 5.21 -11.97
N ASP A 18 -3.55 5.69 -10.86
CA ASP A 18 -3.77 7.03 -10.35
C ASP A 18 -2.84 8.06 -10.99
N THR A 19 -3.35 8.81 -11.97
CA THR A 19 -2.56 9.80 -12.72
C THR A 19 -2.01 10.92 -11.85
N GLU A 20 -2.76 11.41 -10.87
CA GLU A 20 -2.30 12.50 -9.97
C GLU A 20 -1.19 12.02 -9.03
N LEU A 21 -1.29 10.76 -8.57
CA LEU A 21 -0.22 10.12 -7.83
C LEU A 21 1.04 9.98 -8.70
N ILE A 22 0.90 9.50 -9.93
CA ILE A 22 2.02 9.36 -10.88
C ILE A 22 2.68 10.71 -11.18
N GLU A 23 1.90 11.77 -11.37
CA GLU A 23 2.41 13.13 -11.57
C GLU A 23 3.20 13.63 -10.34
N THR A 24 2.65 13.44 -9.14
CA THR A 24 3.32 13.79 -7.87
C THR A 24 4.64 13.05 -7.67
N LEU A 25 4.70 11.79 -8.12
CA LEU A 25 5.92 10.98 -8.07
C LEU A 25 6.94 11.35 -9.16
N GLY A 26 6.52 12.09 -10.19
CA GLY A 26 7.36 12.39 -11.36
C GLY A 26 7.57 11.17 -12.27
N GLY A 27 6.55 10.33 -12.40
CA GLY A 27 6.51 9.13 -13.25
C GLY A 27 6.01 7.88 -12.50
N GLU A 28 5.99 6.74 -13.20
CA GLU A 28 5.62 5.43 -12.64
C GLU A 28 6.66 4.92 -11.63
N ARG A 29 6.70 5.53 -10.45
CA ARG A 29 7.67 5.24 -9.38
C ARG A 29 7.04 4.47 -8.23
N ILE A 30 6.34 3.39 -8.57
CA ILE A 30 5.76 2.44 -7.64
C ILE A 30 6.47 1.11 -7.89
N TYR A 31 7.20 0.62 -6.89
CA TYR A 31 8.14 -0.49 -7.07
C TYR A 31 7.89 -1.60 -6.05
N ASP A 32 7.87 -2.84 -6.54
CA ASP A 32 8.02 -4.02 -5.69
C ASP A 32 9.51 -4.29 -5.41
N GLN A 33 10.33 -4.26 -6.48
CA GLN A 33 11.78 -4.25 -6.40
C GLN A 33 12.33 -2.89 -6.85
N VAL A 34 12.95 -2.15 -5.94
CA VAL A 34 13.47 -0.80 -6.22
C VAL A 34 14.68 -0.89 -7.16
N PRO A 35 14.68 -0.18 -8.30
CA PRO A 35 15.83 -0.16 -9.19
C PRO A 35 17.01 0.60 -8.56
N PRO A 36 18.27 0.28 -8.95
CA PRO A 36 19.42 1.07 -8.53
C PRO A 36 19.23 2.54 -8.91
N LYS A 37 19.53 3.45 -7.97
CA LYS A 37 19.42 4.91 -8.16
C LYS A 37 18.00 5.40 -8.51
N ALA A 38 16.95 4.73 -8.01
CA ALA A 38 15.58 5.21 -8.13
C ALA A 38 15.45 6.69 -7.72
N ALA A 39 14.76 7.47 -8.55
CA ALA A 39 14.53 8.89 -8.29
C ALA A 39 13.44 9.08 -7.23
N PHE A 40 13.60 10.06 -6.34
CA PHE A 40 12.62 10.40 -5.31
C PHE A 40 11.58 11.41 -5.82
N PRO A 41 10.36 11.40 -5.25
CA PRO A 41 9.83 10.39 -4.34
C PRO A 41 9.43 9.10 -5.08
N TYR A 42 9.31 7.99 -4.35
CA TYR A 42 8.80 6.72 -4.88
C TYR A 42 8.05 5.94 -3.79
N ILE A 43 7.23 4.98 -4.22
CA ILE A 43 6.45 4.10 -3.35
C ILE A 43 7.01 2.69 -3.43
N THR A 44 7.02 1.99 -2.29
CA THR A 44 7.25 0.56 -2.22
C THR A 44 6.18 -0.12 -1.39
N PHE A 45 6.05 -1.43 -1.55
CA PHE A 45 5.28 -2.26 -0.63
C PHE A 45 6.25 -2.88 0.38
N GLY A 46 5.97 -2.66 1.66
CA GLY A 46 6.76 -3.20 2.76
C GLY A 46 6.38 -4.65 3.07
N GLU A 47 6.71 -5.08 4.28
CA GLU A 47 6.38 -6.42 4.76
C GLU A 47 4.86 -6.67 4.76
N THR A 48 4.47 -7.87 4.33
CA THR A 48 3.11 -8.38 4.38
C THR A 48 3.07 -9.55 5.35
N LEU A 49 2.24 -9.44 6.40
CA LEU A 49 1.93 -10.55 7.29
C LEU A 49 0.53 -11.05 6.97
N SER A 50 0.36 -12.36 6.78
CA SER A 50 -0.94 -12.97 6.55
C SER A 50 -1.19 -14.10 7.53
N ARG A 51 -2.40 -14.15 8.06
CA ARG A 51 -2.85 -15.15 9.03
C ARG A 51 -4.15 -15.76 8.53
N GLU A 52 -4.33 -17.04 8.85
CA GLU A 52 -5.64 -17.68 8.63
C GLU A 52 -6.64 -17.10 9.63
N TRP A 53 -7.78 -16.66 9.11
CA TRP A 53 -8.92 -16.19 9.87
C TRP A 53 -10.11 -17.08 9.52
N ASN A 54 -10.11 -18.30 10.06
CA ASN A 54 -11.18 -19.25 9.83
C ASN A 54 -12.19 -19.18 10.99
N THR A 55 -13.47 -19.11 10.67
CA THR A 55 -14.55 -19.40 11.64
C THR A 55 -14.98 -20.87 11.48
N ALA A 56 -15.92 -21.33 12.31
CA ALA A 56 -16.48 -22.67 12.16
C ALA A 56 -17.20 -22.88 10.82
N SER A 57 -17.60 -21.81 10.13
CA SER A 57 -18.38 -21.85 8.88
C SER A 57 -17.67 -21.24 7.68
N GLU A 58 -16.67 -20.38 7.87
CA GLU A 58 -16.07 -19.58 6.79
C GLU A 58 -14.54 -19.65 6.85
N VAL A 59 -13.92 -19.74 5.66
CA VAL A 59 -12.47 -19.68 5.48
C VAL A 59 -12.11 -18.26 5.07
N GLY A 60 -11.20 -17.63 5.79
CA GLY A 60 -10.78 -16.26 5.54
C GLY A 60 -9.29 -16.03 5.76
N GLY A 61 -8.78 -14.93 5.23
CA GLY A 61 -7.42 -14.44 5.46
C GLY A 61 -7.46 -13.06 6.12
N GLU A 62 -6.66 -12.87 7.16
CA GLU A 62 -6.36 -11.56 7.73
C GLU A 62 -4.95 -11.15 7.31
N HIS A 63 -4.81 -9.97 6.73
CA HIS A 63 -3.57 -9.46 6.16
C HIS A 63 -3.21 -8.11 6.79
N PHE A 64 -1.93 -7.95 7.13
CA PHE A 64 -1.34 -6.68 7.56
C PHE A 64 -0.33 -6.26 6.50
N LEU A 65 -0.57 -5.10 5.88
CA LEU A 65 0.16 -4.62 4.72
C LEU A 65 0.77 -3.26 5.03
N ASN A 66 1.93 -2.99 4.45
CA ASN A 66 2.61 -1.71 4.58
C ASN A 66 2.79 -1.09 3.20
N ILE A 67 2.29 0.13 3.00
CA ILE A 67 2.67 0.98 1.88
C ILE A 67 3.72 1.96 2.39
N GLN A 68 4.88 1.99 1.75
CA GLN A 68 6.01 2.81 2.14
C GLN A 68 6.23 3.93 1.12
N ILE A 69 6.44 5.15 1.62
CA ILE A 69 6.65 6.34 0.80
C ILE A 69 8.05 6.86 1.10
N TRP A 70 8.89 6.90 0.09
CA TRP A 70 10.27 7.34 0.20
C TRP A 70 10.41 8.73 -0.42
N ALA A 71 10.89 9.70 0.35
CA ALA A 71 11.12 11.06 -0.11
C ALA A 71 12.48 11.58 0.34
N ARG A 72 13.03 12.53 -0.42
CA ARG A 72 14.22 13.30 -0.05
C ARG A 72 13.94 14.78 -0.20
N THR A 73 14.52 15.61 0.68
CA THR A 73 14.63 17.07 0.55
C THR A 73 13.31 17.87 0.56
N ALA A 74 12.17 17.27 0.23
CA ALA A 74 10.83 17.87 0.26
C ALA A 74 10.09 17.67 1.60
N GLY A 75 10.71 16.96 2.54
CA GLY A 75 10.29 16.89 3.94
C GLY A 75 9.08 16.00 4.25
N ARG A 76 8.63 16.05 5.51
CA ARG A 76 7.47 15.31 6.04
C ARG A 76 6.17 15.66 5.32
N LYS A 77 6.01 16.90 4.86
CA LYS A 77 4.81 17.37 4.18
C LYS A 77 4.53 16.56 2.92
N LEU A 78 5.51 16.42 2.02
CA LEU A 78 5.33 15.64 0.79
C LEU A 78 4.94 14.19 1.07
N VAL A 79 5.53 13.58 2.10
CA VAL A 79 5.15 12.22 2.52
C VAL A 79 3.69 12.13 2.94
N LEU A 80 3.22 13.10 3.73
CA LEU A 80 1.83 13.14 4.19
C LEU A 80 0.84 13.45 3.06
N ASP A 81 1.22 14.33 2.12
CA ASP A 81 0.40 14.63 0.95
C ASP A 81 0.24 13.38 0.07
N ILE A 82 1.33 12.65 -0.20
CA ILE A 82 1.29 11.38 -0.93
C ILE A 82 0.45 10.34 -0.17
N ALA A 83 0.62 10.23 1.15
CA ALA A 83 -0.17 9.31 1.97
C ALA A 83 -1.67 9.65 1.92
N GLY A 84 -2.03 10.93 1.96
CA GLY A 84 -3.39 11.41 1.80
C GLY A 84 -3.96 11.01 0.43
N ARG A 85 -3.20 11.22 -0.65
CA ARG A 85 -3.64 10.81 -1.99
C ARG A 85 -3.87 9.30 -2.09
N ILE A 86 -2.96 8.50 -1.56
CA ILE A 86 -3.09 7.04 -1.52
C ILE A 86 -4.36 6.62 -0.76
N ALA A 87 -4.60 7.21 0.42
CA ALA A 87 -5.80 6.91 1.20
C ALA A 87 -7.08 7.24 0.40
N THR A 88 -7.16 8.45 -0.15
CA THR A 88 -8.29 8.87 -1.01
C THR A 88 -8.50 7.90 -2.17
N ARG A 89 -7.43 7.54 -2.89
CA ARG A 89 -7.49 6.65 -4.06
C ARG A 89 -8.01 5.25 -3.72
N LEU A 90 -7.65 4.74 -2.55
CA LEU A 90 -8.06 3.41 -2.07
C LEU A 90 -9.45 3.41 -1.44
N ASP A 91 -9.93 4.56 -0.94
CA ASP A 91 -11.31 4.73 -0.45
C ASP A 91 -12.31 4.94 -1.60
N GLU A 92 -11.92 5.64 -2.67
CA GLU A 92 -12.81 5.98 -3.79
C GLU A 92 -13.06 4.83 -4.78
N ALA A 93 -12.17 3.84 -4.84
CA ALA A 93 -12.31 2.74 -5.79
C ALA A 93 -12.41 1.37 -5.13
N PRO A 94 -13.33 0.53 -5.61
CA PRO A 94 -13.38 -0.85 -5.16
C PRO A 94 -12.10 -1.58 -5.60
N ILE A 95 -11.36 -2.11 -4.63
CA ILE A 95 -10.24 -3.02 -4.88
C ILE A 95 -10.85 -4.39 -5.21
N ILE A 96 -10.81 -4.76 -6.47
CA ILE A 96 -11.32 -6.05 -6.95
C ILE A 96 -10.21 -7.10 -6.88
N LEU A 97 -10.48 -8.20 -6.19
CA LEU A 97 -9.54 -9.30 -6.03
C LEU A 97 -9.91 -10.47 -6.93
N GLU A 98 -8.92 -11.05 -7.61
CA GLU A 98 -9.12 -12.24 -8.43
C GLU A 98 -9.28 -13.48 -7.53
N GLY A 99 -10.42 -14.17 -7.66
CA GLY A 99 -10.73 -15.39 -6.89
C GLY A 99 -10.99 -15.16 -5.40
N HIS A 100 -11.09 -13.91 -4.95
CA HIS A 100 -11.33 -13.56 -3.56
C HIS A 100 -12.29 -12.38 -3.43
N ARG A 101 -12.92 -12.25 -2.27
CA ARG A 101 -13.75 -11.11 -1.90
C ARG A 101 -13.04 -10.30 -0.82
N LEU A 102 -13.06 -8.99 -0.96
CA LEU A 102 -12.59 -8.06 0.06
C LEU A 102 -13.71 -7.81 1.07
N ILE A 103 -13.52 -8.25 2.31
CA ILE A 103 -14.52 -8.12 3.38
C ILE A 103 -14.29 -6.85 4.20
N ASN A 104 -13.03 -6.53 4.47
CA ASN A 104 -12.66 -5.32 5.19
C ASN A 104 -11.32 -4.80 4.68
N PHE A 105 -11.20 -3.49 4.55
CA PHE A 105 -9.97 -2.78 4.20
C PHE A 105 -9.87 -1.54 5.07
N MET A 106 -8.88 -1.50 5.95
CA MET A 106 -8.81 -0.45 6.97
C MET A 106 -7.38 0.09 7.10
N LEU A 107 -7.22 1.39 6.90
CA LEU A 107 -6.01 2.12 7.29
C LEU A 107 -5.96 2.21 8.82
N THR A 108 -4.91 1.65 9.43
CA THR A 108 -4.75 1.61 10.90
C THR A 108 -3.75 2.64 11.40
N GLU A 109 -2.77 3.02 10.58
CA GLU A 109 -1.73 3.97 10.97
C GLU A 109 -1.14 4.68 9.75
N VAL A 110 -0.81 5.96 9.90
CA VAL A 110 0.10 6.70 9.02
C VAL A 110 1.23 7.28 9.86
N LEU A 111 2.47 6.88 9.56
CA LEU A 111 3.67 7.38 10.21
C LEU A 111 4.57 8.07 9.18
N ALA A 112 5.06 9.27 9.48
CA ALA A 112 6.05 9.96 8.65
C ALA A 112 7.26 10.39 9.49
N ARG A 113 8.38 9.67 9.31
CA ARG A 113 9.61 9.87 10.08
C ARG A 113 10.79 10.26 9.20
N ASN A 114 11.72 11.01 9.78
CA ASN A 114 13.04 11.23 9.18
C ASN A 114 13.88 9.95 9.37
N THR A 115 14.59 9.52 8.34
CA THR A 115 15.51 8.39 8.40
C THR A 115 16.93 8.94 8.54
N ASP A 116 17.45 8.80 9.75
CA ASP A 116 18.87 8.72 10.07
C ASP A 116 19.73 9.95 9.67
N GLY A 117 19.11 11.13 9.57
CA GLY A 117 19.80 12.43 9.50
C GLY A 117 20.28 12.88 8.12
N LEU A 118 20.20 12.03 7.08
CA LEU A 118 20.60 12.35 5.70
C LEU A 118 19.51 13.04 4.86
N GLY A 119 18.51 13.66 5.51
CA GLY A 119 17.44 14.40 4.85
C GLY A 119 16.41 13.54 4.08
N SER A 120 16.43 12.22 4.31
CA SER A 120 15.44 11.29 3.75
C SER A 120 14.28 11.09 4.73
N TYR A 121 13.08 10.91 4.19
CA TYR A 121 11.86 10.66 4.95
C TYR A 121 11.22 9.35 4.49
N LEU A 122 10.74 8.59 5.47
CA LEU A 122 9.95 7.38 5.26
C LEU A 122 8.54 7.60 5.80
N GLY A 123 7.57 7.54 4.90
CA GLY A 123 6.17 7.33 5.20
C GLY A 123 5.88 5.84 5.31
N THR A 124 5.04 5.44 6.26
CA THR A 124 4.50 4.09 6.35
C THR A 124 3.00 4.20 6.61
N MET A 125 2.21 3.64 5.71
CA MET A 125 0.78 3.45 5.87
C MET A 125 0.54 1.97 6.17
N ARG A 126 -0.12 1.68 7.29
CA ARG A 126 -0.42 0.30 7.72
C ARG A 126 -1.88 0.00 7.46
N TYR A 127 -2.14 -1.11 6.81
CA TYR A 127 -3.49 -1.57 6.54
C TYR A 127 -3.75 -2.91 7.21
N ARG A 128 -4.96 -3.07 7.74
CA ARG A 128 -5.54 -4.37 8.07
C ARG A 128 -6.59 -4.71 7.02
N VAL A 129 -6.49 -5.90 6.45
CA VAL A 129 -7.36 -6.34 5.37
C VAL A 129 -7.89 -7.74 5.66
N VAL A 130 -9.17 -7.97 5.43
CA VAL A 130 -9.80 -9.30 5.54
C VAL A 130 -10.31 -9.71 4.17
N THR A 131 -9.93 -10.91 3.74
CA THR A 131 -10.38 -11.50 2.48
C THR A 131 -10.99 -12.89 2.70
N GLU A 132 -11.85 -13.30 1.77
CA GLU A 132 -12.41 -14.65 1.70
C GLU A 132 -12.28 -15.19 0.28
N PRO A 133 -12.21 -16.51 0.06
CA PRO A 133 -12.34 -17.10 -1.27
C PRO A 133 -13.67 -16.69 -1.93
N GLN A 134 -13.65 -16.47 -3.23
CA GLN A 134 -14.85 -16.33 -4.03
C GLN A 134 -15.34 -17.74 -4.42
N ASN A 135 -16.57 -18.08 -4.02
CA ASN A 135 -17.22 -19.35 -4.37
C ASN A 135 -17.50 -19.46 -5.87
#